data_AF-A0A0N5C4P5-F1
#
_entry.id   AF-A0A0N5C4P5-F1
#
_cell.length_a   1.000
_cell.length_b   1.000
_cell.length_c   1.000
_cell.angle_alpha   90.00
_cell.angle_beta   90.00
_cell.angle_gamma   90.00
#
_symmetry.space_group_name_H-M   'P 1'
#
loop_
_entity.id
_entity.type
_entity.pdbx_description
1 polymer ?
#
loop_
_entity_poly.entity_id
_entity_poly.type
_entity_poly.pdbx_seq_one_letter_code
_entity_poly.pdbx_strand_id
1 'polypeptide(L)'
;MPSHHCQDRNYLYMIQLELSAVLDRAEKEGKPTENEIQSHYVLIGEMKETIQLGFERKIAEYIHKLHYKLGYDESHGINKVQDSFFRHYKIEEEQFREMVGRNFHNFINQQKYQDLFIIAGTQIKLRVIKNE
;
A
#
# COMPACT_ATOMS: atom_id res chain seq x y z
N MET A 1 -0.83 -14.95 12.34
CA MET A 1 -2.22 -14.85 11.84
C MET A 1 -2.26 -13.72 10.83
N PRO A 2 -2.78 -13.93 9.61
CA PRO A 2 -2.96 -12.83 8.66
C PRO A 2 -3.91 -11.80 9.26
N SER A 3 -3.60 -10.51 9.09
CA SER A 3 -4.51 -9.43 9.51
C SER A 3 -5.82 -9.51 8.70
N HIS A 4 -6.94 -9.06 9.27
CA HIS A 4 -8.23 -9.06 8.57
C HIS A 4 -8.16 -8.37 7.20
N HIS A 5 -7.39 -7.28 7.07
CA HIS A 5 -7.18 -6.60 5.79
C HIS A 5 -6.50 -7.49 4.71
N CYS A 6 -5.60 -8.39 5.10
CA CYS A 6 -4.98 -9.34 4.18
C CYS A 6 -6.00 -10.39 3.70
N GLN A 7 -6.92 -10.80 4.57
CA GLN A 7 -8.01 -11.72 4.23
C GLN A 7 -9.02 -11.06 3.28
N ASP A 8 -9.42 -9.82 3.55
CA ASP A 8 -10.37 -9.07 2.72
C ASP A 8 -9.79 -8.79 1.32
N ARG A 9 -8.51 -8.40 1.23
CA ARG A 9 -7.84 -8.17 -0.07
C ARG A 9 -7.76 -9.44 -0.91
N ASN A 10 -7.40 -10.57 -0.29
CA ASN A 10 -7.31 -11.86 -0.99
C ASN A 10 -8.70 -12.34 -1.43
N TYR A 11 -9.72 -12.14 -0.60
CA TYR A 11 -11.09 -12.48 -0.94
C TYR A 11 -11.62 -11.67 -2.13
N LEU A 12 -11.43 -10.35 -2.12
CA LEU A 12 -11.80 -9.49 -3.25
C LEU A 12 -11.01 -9.83 -4.53
N TYR A 13 -9.75 -10.26 -4.39
CA TYR A 13 -8.97 -10.73 -5.53
C TYR A 13 -9.57 -11.98 -6.16
N MET A 14 -10.03 -12.94 -5.35
CA MET A 14 -10.69 -14.15 -5.85
C MET A 14 -12.00 -13.84 -6.57
N ILE A 15 -12.85 -12.97 -6.01
CA ILE A 15 -14.10 -12.57 -6.67
C ILE A 15 -13.81 -11.87 -8.00
N GLN A 16 -12.82 -10.97 -8.04
CA GLN A 16 -12.47 -10.27 -9.28
C GLN A 16 -11.95 -11.24 -10.36
N LEU A 17 -11.17 -12.26 -10.00
CA LEU A 17 -10.71 -13.29 -10.93
C LEU A 17 -11.87 -14.10 -11.52
N GLU A 18 -12.84 -14.50 -10.69
CA GLU A 18 -14.01 -15.23 -11.15
C GLU A 18 -14.87 -14.38 -12.09
N LEU A 19 -15.09 -13.11 -11.75
CA LEU A 19 -15.81 -12.17 -12.62
C LEU A 19 -15.08 -11.92 -13.93
N SER A 20 -13.75 -11.73 -13.91
CA SER A 20 -12.93 -11.65 -15.13
C SER A 20 -13.12 -12.88 -16.02
N ALA A 21 -13.09 -14.09 -15.46
CA ALA A 21 -13.30 -15.31 -16.23
C ALA A 21 -14.71 -15.41 -16.83
N VAL A 22 -15.74 -14.87 -16.15
CA VAL A 22 -17.10 -14.77 -16.69
C VAL A 22 -17.16 -13.79 -17.85
N LEU A 23 -16.55 -12.61 -17.71
CA LEU A 23 -16.47 -11.58 -18.77
C LEU A 23 -15.76 -12.14 -20.00
N ASP A 24 -14.59 -12.76 -19.83
CA ASP A 24 -13.81 -13.36 -20.92
C ASP A 24 -14.58 -14.45 -21.69
N ARG A 25 -15.36 -15.27 -20.98
CA ARG A 25 -16.21 -16.30 -21.61
C ARG A 25 -17.36 -15.67 -22.40
N ALA A 26 -18.03 -14.67 -21.83
CA ALA A 26 -19.13 -13.98 -22.48
C ALA A 26 -18.68 -13.28 -23.77
N GLU A 27 -17.51 -12.63 -23.74
CA GLU A 27 -16.91 -11.99 -24.92
C GLU A 27 -16.59 -13.02 -26.01
N LYS A 28 -15.97 -14.15 -25.67
CA LYS A 28 -15.68 -15.24 -26.62
C LYS A 28 -16.94 -15.86 -27.24
N GLU A 29 -18.04 -15.87 -26.50
CA GLU A 29 -19.33 -16.39 -26.95
C GLU A 29 -20.17 -15.33 -27.71
N GLY A 30 -19.67 -14.10 -27.86
CA GLY A 30 -20.39 -13.00 -28.51
C GLY A 30 -21.65 -12.57 -27.76
N LYS A 31 -21.73 -12.87 -26.45
CA LYS A 31 -22.89 -12.55 -25.63
C LYS A 31 -22.78 -11.12 -25.08
N PRO A 32 -23.86 -10.33 -25.13
CA PRO A 32 -23.88 -9.06 -24.43
C PRO A 32 -23.68 -9.33 -22.94
N THR A 33 -22.65 -8.72 -22.37
CA THR A 33 -22.38 -8.80 -20.94
C THR A 33 -23.35 -7.88 -20.22
N GLU A 34 -24.06 -8.39 -19.22
CA GLU A 34 -24.99 -7.57 -18.44
C GLU A 34 -24.24 -6.42 -17.77
N ASN A 35 -24.76 -5.19 -17.91
CA ASN A 35 -24.20 -3.98 -17.30
C ASN A 35 -23.94 -4.16 -15.79
N GLU A 36 -24.71 -5.00 -15.12
CA GLU A 36 -24.55 -5.35 -13.71
C GLU A 36 -23.22 -6.07 -13.44
N ILE A 37 -22.80 -7.05 -14.26
CA ILE A 37 -21.55 -7.78 -14.07
C ILE A 37 -20.36 -6.83 -14.22
N GLN A 38 -20.38 -5.99 -15.25
CA GLN A 38 -19.34 -4.98 -15.48
C GLN A 38 -19.29 -3.97 -14.32
N SER A 39 -20.45 -3.54 -13.81
CA SER A 39 -20.52 -2.60 -12.68
C SER A 39 -19.95 -3.20 -11.39
N HIS A 40 -20.24 -4.48 -11.10
CA HIS A 40 -19.65 -5.17 -9.95
C HIS A 40 -18.14 -5.35 -10.09
N TYR A 41 -17.64 -5.64 -11.29
CA TYR A 41 -16.21 -5.75 -11.55
C TYR A 41 -15.48 -4.44 -11.23
N VAL A 42 -16.04 -3.31 -11.67
CA VAL A 42 -15.50 -1.97 -11.39
C VAL A 42 -15.52 -1.69 -9.88
N LEU A 43 -16.66 -1.91 -9.23
CA LEU A 43 -16.81 -1.68 -7.78
C LEU A 43 -15.80 -2.49 -6.95
N ILE A 44 -15.58 -3.75 -7.28
CA ILE A 44 -14.59 -4.59 -6.59
C ILE A 44 -13.17 -4.07 -6.81
N GLY A 45 -12.88 -3.57 -8.02
CA GLY A 45 -11.63 -2.87 -8.30
C GLY A 45 -11.41 -1.68 -7.37
N GLU A 46 -12.40 -0.79 -7.27
CA GLU A 46 -12.35 0.39 -6.39
C GLU A 46 -12.19 0.01 -4.90
N MET A 47 -12.88 -1.04 -4.45
CA MET A 47 -12.74 -1.54 -3.08
C MET A 47 -11.33 -2.05 -2.79
N LYS A 48 -10.73 -2.80 -3.73
CA LYS A 48 -9.34 -3.29 -3.59
C LYS A 48 -8.35 -2.14 -3.52
N GLU A 49 -8.49 -1.13 -4.38
CA GLU A 49 -7.66 0.07 -4.37
C GLU A 49 -7.78 0.81 -3.04
N THR A 50 -9.01 0.97 -2.54
CA THR A 50 -9.29 1.62 -1.25
C THR A 50 -8.63 0.88 -0.08
N ILE A 51 -8.76 -0.45 -0.03
CA ILE A 51 -8.14 -1.28 1.02
C ILE A 51 -6.61 -1.19 0.94
N GLN A 52 -6.03 -1.29 -0.25
CA GLN A 52 -4.58 -1.19 -0.45
C GLN A 52 -4.06 0.19 -0.04
N LEU A 53 -4.77 1.27 -0.41
CA LEU A 53 -4.42 2.63 -0.01
C LEU A 53 -4.44 2.80 1.51
N GLY A 54 -5.48 2.31 2.18
CA GLY A 54 -5.58 2.36 3.65
C GLY A 54 -4.48 1.57 4.34
N PHE A 55 -4.17 0.37 3.83
CA PHE A 55 -3.09 -0.48 4.35
C PHE A 55 -1.71 0.17 4.20
N GLU A 56 -1.38 0.64 3.00
CA GLU A 56 -0.11 1.31 2.76
C GLU A 56 0.01 2.58 3.61
N ARG A 57 -1.07 3.35 3.74
CA ARG A 57 -1.07 4.53 4.58
C ARG A 57 -0.73 4.21 6.04
N LYS A 58 -1.24 3.10 6.59
CA LYS A 58 -0.89 2.63 7.94
C LYS A 58 0.59 2.28 8.06
N ILE A 59 1.16 1.63 7.05
CA ILE A 59 2.61 1.35 7.00
C ILE A 59 3.41 2.66 7.02
N ALA A 60 3.03 3.64 6.19
CA ALA A 60 3.68 4.95 6.16
C ALA A 60 3.62 5.66 7.52
N GLU A 61 2.47 5.64 8.21
CA GLU A 61 2.30 6.17 9.57
C GLU A 61 3.20 5.46 10.60
N TYR A 62 3.38 4.15 10.50
CA TYR A 62 4.27 3.40 11.40
C TYR A 62 5.74 3.76 11.17
N ILE A 63 6.16 3.83 9.91
CA ILE A 63 7.51 4.27 9.54
C ILE A 63 7.77 5.68 10.06
N HIS A 64 6.81 6.61 9.87
CA HIS A 64 6.88 7.97 10.39
C HIS A 64 7.07 8.02 11.92
N LYS A 65 6.31 7.21 12.67
CA LYS A 65 6.43 7.11 14.13
C LYS A 65 7.78 6.54 14.58
N LEU A 66 8.31 5.55 13.88
CA LEU A 66 9.65 5.00 14.18
C LEU A 66 10.74 6.02 13.92
N HIS A 67 10.64 6.74 12.80
CA HIS A 67 11.54 7.83 12.43
C HIS A 67 11.60 8.89 13.53
N TYR A 68 10.43 9.37 13.98
CA TYR A 68 10.33 10.34 15.08
C TYR A 68 10.97 9.85 16.39
N LYS A 69 10.78 8.57 16.76
CA LYS A 69 11.32 7.98 18.00
C LYS A 69 12.84 7.84 17.99
N LEU A 70 13.44 7.59 16.85
CA LEU A 70 14.89 7.37 16.72
C LEU A 70 15.71 8.66 16.75
N GLY A 71 15.04 9.82 16.76
CA GLY A 71 15.68 11.13 16.74
C GLY A 71 16.10 11.55 15.33
N TYR A 72 16.02 12.85 15.08
CA TYR A 72 16.51 13.44 13.84
C TYR A 72 18.03 13.50 13.86
N ASP A 73 18.65 12.57 13.15
CA ASP A 73 20.03 12.72 12.71
C ASP A 73 20.05 12.63 11.19
N GLU A 74 20.28 13.77 10.52
CA GLU A 74 20.33 13.90 9.06
C GLU A 74 21.36 12.95 8.42
N SER A 75 22.37 12.51 9.19
CA SER A 75 23.41 11.57 8.75
C SER A 75 22.99 10.09 8.81
N HIS A 76 21.81 9.79 9.38
CA HIS A 76 21.32 8.44 9.68
C HIS A 76 19.91 8.16 9.12
N GLY A 77 19.36 9.13 8.39
CA GLY A 77 17.93 9.48 8.37
C GLY A 77 16.96 8.53 7.68
N ILE A 78 17.39 7.39 7.11
CA ILE A 78 16.42 6.41 6.59
C ILE A 78 16.84 4.96 6.73
N ASN A 79 18.13 4.64 6.53
CA ASN A 79 18.61 3.26 6.66
C ASN A 79 18.39 2.73 8.08
N LYS A 80 18.62 3.55 9.12
CA LYS A 80 18.33 3.15 10.51
C LYS A 80 16.83 2.91 10.75
N VAL A 81 15.97 3.67 10.08
CA VAL A 81 14.51 3.53 10.20
C VAL A 81 14.03 2.29 9.47
N GLN A 82 14.57 2.02 8.28
CA GLN A 82 14.36 0.79 7.53
C GLN A 82 14.79 -0.43 8.35
N ASP A 83 16.02 -0.44 8.87
CA ASP A 83 16.55 -1.52 9.70
C ASP A 83 15.71 -1.72 10.96
N SER A 84 15.30 -0.63 11.61
CA SER A 84 14.43 -0.68 12.80
C SER A 84 13.05 -1.24 12.47
N PHE A 85 12.46 -0.81 11.36
CA PHE A 85 11.16 -1.28 10.89
C PHE A 85 11.21 -2.79 10.57
N PHE A 86 12.16 -3.23 9.74
CA PHE A 86 12.33 -4.64 9.39
C PHE A 86 12.63 -5.52 10.60
N ARG A 87 13.48 -5.06 11.51
CA ARG A 87 13.77 -5.78 12.76
C ARG A 87 12.56 -5.84 13.69
N HIS A 88 11.79 -4.75 13.82
CA HIS A 88 10.63 -4.68 14.70
C HIS A 88 9.50 -5.59 14.22
N TYR A 89 9.20 -5.54 12.92
CA TYR A 89 8.13 -6.34 12.31
C TYR A 89 8.57 -7.73 11.87
N LYS A 90 9.87 -8.05 11.99
CA LYS A 90 10.47 -9.33 11.58
C LYS A 90 10.13 -9.69 10.14
N ILE A 91 10.26 -8.71 9.25
CA ILE A 91 10.06 -8.89 7.82
C ILE A 91 11.32 -8.48 7.07
N GLU A 92 11.54 -9.12 5.93
CA GLU A 92 12.62 -8.80 4.99
C GLU A 92 12.16 -7.80 3.93
N GLU A 93 13.12 -7.21 3.22
CA GLU A 93 12.82 -6.23 2.17
C GLU A 93 11.98 -6.84 1.03
N GLU A 94 12.18 -8.12 0.72
CA GLU A 94 11.38 -8.78 -0.32
C GLU A 94 9.92 -8.94 0.10
N GLN A 95 9.67 -9.32 1.36
CA GLN A 95 8.33 -9.42 1.90
C GLN A 95 7.65 -8.04 1.95
N PHE A 96 8.40 -6.99 2.27
CA PHE A 96 7.90 -5.63 2.17
C PHE A 96 7.52 -5.27 0.73
N ARG A 97 8.37 -5.61 -0.25
CA ARG A 97 8.10 -5.39 -1.68
C ARG A 97 6.83 -6.12 -2.12
N GLU A 98 6.61 -7.35 -1.66
CA GLU A 98 5.37 -8.10 -1.92
C GLU A 98 4.13 -7.43 -1.31
N MET A 99 4.26 -6.81 -0.13
CA MET A 99 3.16 -6.16 0.57
C MET A 99 2.70 -4.85 -0.10
N VAL A 100 3.66 -4.01 -0.52
CA VAL A 100 3.38 -2.64 -1.03
C VAL A 100 3.79 -2.41 -2.48
N GLY A 101 4.30 -3.43 -3.16
CA GLY A 101 4.67 -3.42 -4.58
C GLY A 101 5.96 -2.68 -4.92
N ARG A 102 6.77 -2.28 -3.94
CA ARG A 102 7.96 -1.43 -4.14
C ARG A 102 8.93 -1.52 -2.97
N ASN A 103 10.18 -1.17 -3.20
CA ASN A 103 11.19 -1.11 -2.14
C ASN A 103 10.89 0.02 -1.13
N PHE A 104 11.55 -0.03 0.03
CA PHE A 104 11.28 0.87 1.15
C PHE A 104 11.45 2.35 0.78
N HIS A 105 12.54 2.69 0.08
CA HIS A 105 12.84 4.08 -0.30
C HIS A 105 11.80 4.64 -1.30
N ASN A 106 11.45 3.87 -2.33
CA ASN A 106 10.44 4.27 -3.31
C ASN A 106 9.04 4.31 -2.70
N PHE A 107 8.80 3.57 -1.62
CA PHE A 107 7.53 3.57 -0.90
C PHE A 107 7.27 4.90 -0.20
N ILE A 108 8.20 5.34 0.62
CA ILE A 108 8.09 6.57 1.42
C ILE A 108 8.16 7.85 0.59
N ASN A 109 8.81 7.81 -0.57
CA ASN A 109 8.95 8.94 -1.50
C ASN A 109 7.71 9.19 -2.37
N GLN A 110 6.61 8.47 -2.16
CA GLN A 110 5.41 8.67 -2.96
C GLN A 110 4.74 10.01 -2.64
N GLN A 111 4.21 10.68 -3.66
CA GLN A 111 3.48 11.94 -3.51
C GLN A 111 2.35 11.86 -2.47
N LYS A 112 1.63 10.73 -2.43
CA LYS A 112 0.54 10.47 -1.47
C LYS A 112 0.97 10.37 0.01
N TYR A 113 2.27 10.40 0.30
CA TYR A 113 2.82 10.43 1.66
C TYR A 113 3.62 11.71 1.95
N GLN A 114 3.53 12.74 1.10
CA GLN A 114 4.25 13.99 1.29
C GLN A 114 3.88 14.75 2.58
N ASP A 115 2.69 14.51 3.10
CA ASP A 115 2.24 15.07 4.36
C ASP A 115 2.87 14.39 5.59
N LEU A 116 3.42 13.18 5.42
CA LEU A 116 4.24 12.49 6.41
C LEU A 116 5.74 12.77 6.16
N PHE A 117 6.15 12.80 4.89
CA PHE A 117 7.55 12.83 4.44
C PHE A 117 7.77 13.96 3.41
N ILE A 118 8.44 15.05 3.79
CA ILE A 118 8.96 16.10 2.89
C ILE A 118 10.08 15.51 2.02
N ILE A 119 9.90 15.57 0.71
CA ILE A 119 10.88 15.10 -0.29
C ILE A 119 11.79 16.28 -0.64
N ALA A 120 13.02 16.30 -0.14
CA ALA A 120 14.03 17.29 -0.54
C ALA A 120 15.22 16.57 -1.17
N GLY A 121 15.14 16.27 -2.47
CA GLY A 121 16.26 15.97 -3.39
C GLY A 121 17.17 14.77 -3.10
N THR A 122 17.06 14.13 -1.93
CA THR A 122 17.78 12.97 -1.39
C THR A 122 17.52 12.82 0.12
N GLN A 123 16.98 13.86 0.76
CA GLN A 123 16.63 13.91 2.17
C GLN A 123 15.11 13.87 2.33
N ILE A 124 14.64 12.91 3.13
CA ILE A 124 13.27 12.89 3.63
C ILE A 124 13.25 13.64 4.95
N LYS A 125 12.58 14.80 4.99
CA LYS A 125 12.34 15.56 6.24
C LYS A 125 10.90 15.30 6.68
N LEU A 126 10.58 15.10 7.95
CA LEU A 126 9.17 15.00 8.38
C LEU A 126 8.50 16.37 8.25
N ARG A 127 7.23 16.38 7.85
CA ARG A 127 6.42 17.60 7.92
C ARG A 127 5.96 17.76 9.36
N VAL A 128 6.40 18.83 10.02
CA VAL A 128 5.87 19.19 11.34
C VAL A 128 4.42 19.59 11.14
N ILE A 129 3.48 18.70 11.48
CA ILE A 129 2.07 19.05 11.57
C ILE A 129 1.94 19.89 12.84
N LYS A 130 1.83 21.21 12.67
CA LYS A 130 1.40 22.10 13.75
C LYS A 130 -0.08 21.80 13.99
N ASN A 131 -0.41 21.20 15.13
CA ASN A 131 -1.78 21.17 15.60
C ASN A 131 -2.10 22.61 16.06
N GLU A 132 -3.01 23.27 15.34
CA GLU A 132 -3.73 24.45 15.84
C GLU A 132 -4.87 24.03 16.76
#